data_AF-A0A251UYP1-F1
#
_entry.id   AF-A0A251UYP1-F1
#
_cell.length_a   1.000
_cell.length_b   1.000
_cell.length_c   1.000
_cell.angle_alpha   90.00
_cell.angle_beta   90.00
_cell.angle_gamma   90.00
#
_symmetry.space_group_name_H-M   'P 1'
#
loop_
_entity.id
_entity.type
_entity.pdbx_description
1 polymer ?
#
loop_
_entity_poly.entity_id
_entity_poly.type
_entity_poly.pdbx_seq_one_letter_code
_entity_poly.pdbx_strand_id
1 'polypeptide(L)' 'MRWRDRFLFCAKAIYKAQAETGEIKGHYSNATAGNCEDMMKRVVFARELGVPIVMHDYLTGGFTPT' A
#
# COMPACT_ATOMS: atom_id res chain seq x y z
N MET A 1 -12.92 4.02 6.74
CA MET A 1 -11.45 4.26 6.87
C MET A 1 -10.93 4.79 5.54
N ARG A 2 -10.33 5.99 5.51
CA ARG A 2 -9.71 6.52 4.27
C ARG A 2 -8.37 5.82 4.03
N TRP A 3 -8.00 5.65 2.76
CA TRP A 3 -6.85 4.84 2.37
C TRP A 3 -5.51 5.44 2.86
N ARG A 4 -5.39 6.78 2.84
CA ARG A 4 -4.16 7.49 3.23
C ARG A 4 -3.83 7.29 4.70
N ASP A 5 -4.84 7.43 5.58
CA ASP A 5 -4.67 7.21 7.01
C ASP A 5 -4.28 5.77 7.31
N ARG A 6 -4.91 4.80 6.62
CA ARG A 6 -4.55 3.38 6.74
C ARG A 6 -3.09 3.15 6.39
N PHE A 7 -2.61 3.70 5.28
CA PHE A 7 -1.22 3.54 4.83
C PHE A 7 -0.25 4.12 5.86
N LEU A 8 -0.55 5.31 6.42
CA LEU A 8 0.27 5.94 7.46
C LEU A 8 0.40 5.07 8.73
N PHE A 9 -0.73 4.56 9.25
CA PHE A 9 -0.70 3.75 10.47
C PHE A 9 -0.08 2.36 10.22
N CYS A 10 -0.34 1.74 9.08
CA CYS A 10 0.29 0.47 8.70
C CYS A 10 1.80 0.62 8.52
N ALA A 11 2.29 1.69 7.88
CA ALA A 11 3.73 1.94 7.74
C ALA A 11 4.40 2.09 9.11
N LYS A 12 3.80 2.85 10.03
CA LYS A 12 4.28 2.96 11.42
C LYS A 12 4.35 1.59 12.10
N ALA A 13 3.34 0.74 11.91
CA ALA A 13 3.31 -0.60 12.49
C ALA A 13 4.38 -1.53 11.89
N ILE A 14 4.59 -1.49 10.56
CA ILE A 14 5.63 -2.25 9.86
C ILE A 14 6.99 -1.93 10.45
N TYR A 15 7.36 -0.65 10.53
CA TYR A 15 8.69 -0.25 11.01
C TYR A 15 8.89 -0.51 12.49
N LYS A 16 7.83 -0.37 13.31
CA LYS A 16 7.88 -0.78 14.72
C LYS A 16 8.18 -2.27 14.84
N ALA A 17 7.41 -3.12 14.16
CA ALA A 17 7.59 -4.57 14.23
C ALA A 17 8.96 -5.00 13.68
N GLN A 18 9.41 -4.39 12.58
CA GLN A 18 10.73 -4.65 12.01
C GLN A 18 11.86 -4.27 12.97
N ALA A 19 11.74 -3.14 13.68
CA ALA A 19 12.72 -2.75 14.70
C ALA A 19 12.72 -3.70 15.91
N GLU A 20 11.55 -4.21 16.31
CA GLU A 20 11.41 -5.13 17.44
C GLU A 20 11.96 -6.54 17.14
N THR A 21 11.78 -7.05 15.91
CA THR A 21 12.17 -8.43 15.57
C THR A 21 13.47 -8.55 14.80
N GLY A 22 13.98 -7.47 14.19
CA GLY A 22 15.16 -7.50 13.31
C GLY A 22 14.93 -8.20 11.96
N GLU A 23 13.69 -8.53 11.62
CA GLU A 23 13.33 -9.19 10.35
C GLU A 23 12.58 -8.22 9.45
N ILE A 24 12.75 -8.33 8.12
CA ILE A 24 12.01 -7.52 7.16
C ILE A 24 10.50 -7.76 7.31
N LYS A 25 9.72 -6.69 7.46
CA LYS A 25 8.25 -6.75 7.56
C LYS A 25 7.59 -5.99 6.41
N GLY A 26 6.36 -6.36 6.10
CA GLY A 26 5.54 -5.70 5.08
C GLY A 26 4.05 -5.91 5.33
N HIS A 27 3.24 -5.05 4.70
CA HIS A 27 1.78 -5.18 4.68
C HIS A 27 1.29 -4.93 3.27
N TYR A 28 0.40 -5.79 2.78
CA TYR A 28 -0.25 -5.68 1.47
C TYR A 28 -1.19 -4.47 1.43
N SER A 29 -0.61 -3.28 1.21
CA SER A 29 -1.36 -2.04 1.11
C SER A 29 -2.14 -2.02 -0.20
N ASN A 30 -3.45 -2.22 -0.12
CA ASN A 30 -4.31 -2.33 -1.29
C ASN A 30 -4.40 -0.98 -2.05
N ALA A 31 -3.91 -0.98 -3.28
CA ALA A 31 -3.88 0.13 -4.23
C ALA A 31 -5.06 0.13 -5.23
N THR A 32 -5.91 -0.90 -5.25
CA THR A 32 -7.13 -0.96 -6.08
C THR A 32 -7.99 0.29 -5.87
N ALA A 33 -8.33 0.95 -6.97
CA ALA A 33 -9.15 2.15 -7.02
C ALA A 33 -10.12 2.09 -8.20
N GLY A 34 -11.05 3.04 -8.27
CA GLY A 34 -12.04 3.11 -9.35
C GLY A 34 -11.51 3.70 -10.66
N ASN A 35 -10.30 4.26 -10.66
CA ASN A 35 -9.61 4.75 -11.85
C ASN A 35 -8.08 4.63 -11.70
N CYS A 36 -7.37 4.67 -12.82
CA CYS A 36 -5.93 4.53 -12.87
C CYS A 36 -5.18 5.64 -12.12
N GLU A 37 -5.63 6.90 -12.20
CA GLU A 37 -4.97 8.02 -11.51
C GLU A 37 -4.98 7.84 -10.00
N ASP A 38 -6.11 7.44 -9.43
CA ASP A 38 -6.25 7.21 -8.00
C ASP A 38 -5.50 5.95 -7.55
N MET A 39 -5.43 4.92 -8.39
CA MET A 39 -4.56 3.77 -8.15
C MET A 39 -3.10 4.23 -8.07
N MET A 40 -2.65 5.02 -9.04
CA MET A 40 -1.27 5.53 -9.08
C MET A 40 -0.95 6.45 -7.90
N LYS A 41 -1.88 7.32 -7.47
CA LYS A 41 -1.71 8.13 -6.23
C LYS A 41 -1.45 7.25 -5.01
N ARG A 42 -2.14 6.11 -4.89
CA ARG A 42 -1.93 5.16 -3.78
C ARG A 42 -0.58 4.49 -3.85
N VAL A 43 -0.17 4.03 -5.04
CA VAL A 43 1.15 3.40 -5.25
C VAL A 43 2.28 4.38 -4.98
N VAL A 44 2.17 5.62 -5.47
CA VAL A 44 3.16 6.68 -5.21
C VAL A 44 3.27 6.96 -3.71
N PHE A 45 2.16 7.07 -3.01
CA PHE A 45 2.19 7.29 -1.57
C PHE A 45 2.82 6.11 -0.81
N ALA A 46 2.53 4.87 -1.18
CA ALA A 46 3.20 3.69 -0.60
C ALA A 46 4.72 3.73 -0.83
N ARG A 47 5.16 4.14 -2.03
CA ARG A 47 6.57 4.34 -2.34
C ARG A 47 7.21 5.44 -1.48
N GLU A 48 6.55 6.57 -1.32
CA GLU A 48 7.02 7.68 -0.46
C GLU A 48 7.17 7.26 1.00
N LEU A 49 6.29 6.37 1.48
CA LEU A 49 6.39 5.78 2.81
C LEU A 49 7.49 4.72 2.93
N GLY A 50 8.09 4.28 1.82
CA GLY A 50 9.16 3.28 1.81
C GLY A 50 8.71 1.85 2.12
N VAL A 51 7.41 1.54 2.03
CA VAL A 51 6.91 0.19 2.31
C VAL A 51 7.25 -0.78 1.17
N PRO A 52 7.57 -2.06 1.47
CA PRO A 52 8.16 -2.95 0.47
C PRO A 52 7.15 -3.60 -0.49
N ILE A 53 5.84 -3.51 -0.21
CA ILE A 53 4.82 -4.26 -0.95
C ILE A 53 3.46 -3.57 -0.99
N VAL A 54 2.75 -3.74 -2.10
CA VAL A 54 1.37 -3.29 -2.32
C VAL A 54 0.55 -4.45 -2.90
N MET A 55 -0.77 -4.30 -2.93
CA MET A 55 -1.70 -5.28 -3.52
C MET A 55 -2.63 -4.63 -4.54
N HIS A 56 -3.04 -5.40 -5.54
CA HIS A 56 -4.03 -4.99 -6.54
C HIS A 56 -4.98 -6.15 -6.85
N ASP A 57 -6.27 -5.85 -6.90
CA ASP A 57 -7.35 -6.80 -7.20
C ASP A 57 -7.52 -6.89 -8.73
N TYR A 58 -6.60 -7.56 -9.41
CA TYR A 58 -6.46 -7.49 -10.87
C TYR A 58 -7.70 -7.86 -11.70
N LEU A 59 -8.59 -8.72 -11.19
CA LEU A 59 -9.83 -9.07 -11.89
C LEU A 59 -10.87 -7.95 -11.82
N THR A 60 -10.99 -7.27 -10.68
CA THR A 60 -11.99 -6.20 -10.46
C THR A 60 -11.45 -4.82 -10.81
N GLY A 61 -10.13 -4.62 -10.72
CA GLY A 61 -9.43 -3.42 -11.21
C GLY A 61 -9.16 -3.46 -12.71
N GLY A 62 -9.19 -4.64 -13.31
CA GLY A 62 -8.95 -4.87 -14.73
C GLY A 62 -7.48 -5.11 -15.07
N PHE A 63 -7.22 -5.91 -16.10
CA PHE A 63 -5.87 -6.13 -16.63
C PHE A 63 -5.25 -4.86 -17.19
N THR A 64 -6.10 -3.91 -17.61
CA THR A 64 -5.72 -2.54 -17.96
C THR A 64 -6.64 -1.60 -17.20
N PRO A 65 -6.25 -1.17 -15.99
CA PRO A 65 -7.03 -0.24 -15.20
C PRO A 65 -7.20 1.06 -15.98
N THR A 66 -8.45 1.44 -16.22
CA THR A 66 -8.84 2.69 -16.90
C THR A 66 -8.74 3.88 -15.98
#